data_AF-A0A954Y769-F1
#
_entry.id   AF-A0A954Y769-F1
#
_cell.length_a   1.000
_cell.length_b   1.000
_cell.length_c   1.000
_cell.angle_alpha   90.00
_cell.angle_beta   90.00
_cell.angle_gamma   90.00
#
_symmetry.space_group_name_H-M   'P 1'
#
loop_
_entity.id
_entity.type
_entity.pdbx_description
1 polymer ?
#
loop_
_entity_poly.entity_id
_entity_poly.type
_entity_poly.pdbx_seq_one_letter_code
_entity_poly.pdbx_strand_id
1 'polypeptide(L)'
;MAKKSAASSKMVYYFGKTRTDGKSTMKELLGGKGANLADMTSIGLPVPAGMTITTECCDQYNKAGGKMPKGLMDEVAKAVKVLEKETGKQFGSTDDPLLVSVRSG
;
A
#
# COMPACT_ATOMS: atom_id res chain seq x y z
N MET A 1 18.28 -24.94 4.08
CA MET A 1 17.87 -23.73 3.33
C MET A 1 16.60 -24.06 2.56
N ALA A 2 15.42 -23.72 3.09
CA ALA A 2 14.15 -24.02 2.43
C ALA A 2 13.83 -22.93 1.39
N LYS A 3 13.84 -23.28 0.10
CA LYS A 3 13.28 -22.46 -0.98
C LYS A 3 11.76 -22.35 -0.75
N LYS A 4 11.31 -21.21 -0.24
CA LYS A 4 9.88 -20.90 -0.15
C LYS A 4 9.40 -20.51 -1.55
N SER A 5 8.47 -21.30 -2.09
CA SER A 5 7.83 -21.10 -3.40
C SER A 5 7.27 -19.68 -3.50
N ALA A 6 7.62 -18.96 -4.58
CA ALA A 6 7.13 -17.62 -4.88
C ALA A 6 5.69 -17.71 -5.43
N ALA A 7 4.71 -17.93 -4.55
CA ALA A 7 3.39 -17.37 -4.80
C ALA A 7 3.56 -15.86 -4.85
N SER A 8 3.03 -15.19 -5.89
CA SER A 8 3.07 -13.74 -6.04
C SER A 8 2.54 -13.08 -4.77
N SER A 9 3.43 -12.68 -3.86
CA SER A 9 3.04 -12.08 -2.59
C SER A 9 2.43 -10.72 -2.90
N LYS A 10 1.30 -10.43 -2.26
CA LYS A 10 0.62 -9.13 -2.37
C LYS A 10 1.62 -8.02 -2.09
N MET A 11 1.74 -7.06 -3.00
CA MET A 11 2.74 -6.00 -2.92
C MET A 11 2.19 -4.71 -2.31
N VAL A 12 0.87 -4.48 -2.46
CA VAL A 12 0.19 -3.28 -1.98
C VAL A 12 -0.92 -3.63 -0.99
N TYR A 13 -0.86 -3.05 0.20
CA TYR A 13 -1.84 -3.23 1.27
C TYR A 13 -2.64 -1.96 1.49
N TYR A 14 -3.95 -2.00 1.24
CA TYR A 14 -4.83 -0.86 1.41
C TYR A 14 -5.28 -0.71 2.87
N PHE A 15 -5.50 0.53 3.30
CA PHE A 15 -6.19 0.87 4.54
C PHE A 15 -7.16 2.02 4.28
N GLY A 16 -8.40 1.88 4.74
CA GLY A 16 -9.45 2.89 4.61
C GLY A 16 -10.75 2.41 5.23
N LYS A 17 -11.79 3.25 5.14
CA LYS A 17 -13.13 2.96 5.64
C LYS A 17 -13.75 1.74 4.97
N THR A 18 -13.46 1.52 3.69
CA THR A 18 -14.05 0.44 2.91
C THR A 18 -13.38 -0.91 3.13
N ARG A 19 -12.07 -0.91 3.44
CA ARG A 19 -11.26 -2.11 3.57
C ARG A 19 -9.96 -1.78 4.30
N THR A 20 -9.50 -2.70 5.13
CA THR A 20 -8.13 -2.68 5.67
C THR A 20 -7.49 -4.06 5.51
N ASP A 21 -6.42 -4.11 4.74
CA ASP A 21 -5.73 -5.35 4.37
C ASP A 21 -4.61 -5.74 5.37
N GLY A 22 -4.04 -4.74 6.04
CA GLY A 22 -2.93 -4.89 6.97
C GLY A 22 -3.38 -5.03 8.43
N LYS A 23 -2.43 -5.28 9.33
CA LYS A 23 -2.63 -5.31 10.78
C LYS A 23 -1.34 -5.00 11.53
N SER A 24 -1.45 -4.64 12.81
CA SER A 24 -0.31 -4.30 13.69
C SER A 24 0.78 -5.38 13.80
N THR A 25 0.45 -6.66 13.56
CA THR A 25 1.44 -7.76 13.58
C THR A 25 2.30 -7.85 12.31
N MET A 26 2.00 -7.08 11.27
CA MET A 26 2.72 -7.10 9.98
C MET A 26 3.84 -6.05 9.89
N LYS A 27 4.48 -5.66 11.01
CA LYS A 27 5.50 -4.60 11.03
C LYS A 27 6.69 -4.87 10.12
N GLU A 28 7.17 -6.11 10.07
CA GLU A 28 8.29 -6.49 9.19
C GLU A 28 7.95 -6.32 7.70
N LEU A 29 6.68 -6.51 7.34
CA LEU A 29 6.21 -6.43 5.95
C LEU A 29 5.76 -5.03 5.53
N LEU A 30 5.12 -4.29 6.43
CA LEU A 30 4.47 -3.00 6.16
C LEU A 30 5.24 -1.79 6.72
N GLY A 31 6.33 -2.03 7.43
CA GLY A 31 6.99 -1.02 8.25
C GLY A 31 6.15 -0.67 9.49
N GLY A 32 6.76 0.10 10.40
CA GLY A 32 6.11 0.50 11.64
C GLY A 32 4.92 1.42 11.40
N LYS A 33 5.05 2.36 10.44
CA LYS A 33 3.97 3.31 10.11
C LYS A 33 2.82 2.64 9.39
N GLY A 34 3.10 1.80 8.39
CA GLY A 34 2.07 1.10 7.62
C GLY A 34 1.25 0.15 8.47
N ALA A 35 1.91 -0.61 9.35
CA ALA A 35 1.23 -1.50 10.30
C ALA A 35 0.35 -0.72 11.30
N ASN A 36 0.84 0.41 11.82
CA ASN A 36 0.05 1.26 12.74
C ASN A 36 -1.12 1.95 12.03
N LEU A 37 -0.96 2.43 10.80
CA LEU A 37 -2.06 3.01 10.01
C LEU A 37 -3.17 1.99 9.78
N ALA A 38 -2.82 0.75 9.44
CA ALA A 38 -3.78 -0.33 9.32
C ALA A 38 -4.47 -0.65 10.65
N ASP A 39 -3.73 -0.68 11.76
CA ASP A 39 -4.30 -0.95 13.09
C ASP A 39 -5.27 0.15 13.53
N MET A 40 -4.86 1.42 13.43
CA MET A 40 -5.70 2.59 13.73
C MET A 40 -6.98 2.59 12.88
N THR A 41 -6.87 2.27 11.59
CA THR A 41 -8.03 2.17 10.69
C THR A 41 -8.94 1.01 11.09
N SER A 42 -8.37 -0.15 11.45
CA SER A 42 -9.14 -1.35 11.83
C SER A 42 -9.95 -1.17 13.12
N ILE A 43 -9.48 -0.33 14.05
CA ILE A 43 -10.22 0.02 15.27
C ILE A 43 -11.19 1.20 15.08
N GLY A 44 -11.34 1.70 13.85
CA GLY A 44 -12.33 2.72 13.49
C GLY A 44 -11.92 4.17 13.74
N LEU A 45 -10.63 4.44 13.97
CA LEU A 45 -10.16 5.83 14.03
C LEU A 45 -10.27 6.50 12.65
N PRO A 46 -10.53 7.82 12.60
CA PRO A 46 -10.68 8.55 11.34
C PRO A 46 -9.33 8.79 10.65
N VAL A 47 -8.77 7.72 10.08
CA VAL A 47 -7.53 7.75 9.29
C VAL A 47 -7.89 8.02 7.83
N PRO A 48 -7.28 9.01 7.15
CA PRO A 48 -7.42 9.16 5.71
C PRO A 48 -6.98 7.89 4.98
N ALA A 49 -7.78 7.45 4.01
CA ALA A 49 -7.49 6.23 3.27
C ALA A 49 -6.16 6.31 2.52
N GLY A 50 -5.49 5.17 2.39
CA GLY A 50 -4.21 5.06 1.72
C GLY A 50 -3.81 3.62 1.44
N MET A 51 -2.54 3.45 1.10
CA MET A 51 -1.95 2.14 0.86
C MET A 51 -0.51 2.12 1.33
N THR A 52 -0.02 0.92 1.63
CA THR A 52 1.37 0.64 1.99
C THR A 52 1.96 -0.32 0.95
N ILE A 53 3.11 0.04 0.39
CA ILE A 53 3.93 -0.86 -0.44
C ILE A 53 4.87 -1.63 0.50
N THR A 54 4.96 -2.95 0.33
CA THR A 54 5.71 -3.80 1.28
C THR A 54 7.21 -3.54 1.28
N THR A 55 7.85 -3.84 2.41
CA THR A 55 9.32 -3.86 2.55
C THR A 55 9.98 -4.83 1.60
N GLU A 56 9.33 -5.96 1.28
CA GLU A 56 9.77 -6.92 0.27
C GLU A 56 9.92 -6.28 -1.12
N CYS A 57 9.02 -5.35 -1.50
CA CYS A 57 9.14 -4.63 -2.78
C CYS A 57 10.40 -3.74 -2.81
N CYS A 58 10.75 -3.12 -1.67
CA CYS A 58 11.96 -2.33 -1.54
C CYS A 58 13.22 -3.20 -1.70
N ASP A 59 13.25 -4.37 -1.06
CA ASP A 59 14.34 -5.35 -1.22
C ASP A 59 14.46 -5.83 -2.67
N GLN A 60 13.35 -6.17 -3.32
CA GLN A 60 13.34 -6.56 -4.74
C GLN A 60 13.84 -5.44 -5.66
N TYR A 61 13.42 -4.20 -5.44
CA TYR A 61 13.87 -3.03 -6.19
C TYR A 61 15.39 -2.84 -6.09
N ASN A 62 15.95 -2.95 -4.87
CA ASN A 62 17.37 -2.82 -4.64
C ASN A 62 18.16 -3.96 -5.30
N LYS A 63 17.72 -5.21 -5.14
CA LYS A 63 18.34 -6.39 -5.78
C LYS A 63 18.28 -6.35 -7.30
N ALA A 64 17.27 -5.70 -7.87
CA ALA A 64 17.10 -5.53 -9.31
C ALA A 64 17.85 -4.31 -9.89
N GLY A 65 18.67 -3.61 -9.08
CA GLY A 65 19.44 -2.46 -9.53
C GLY A 65 18.57 -1.23 -9.82
N GLY A 66 17.54 -1.00 -9.02
CA GLY A 66 16.64 0.13 -9.18
C GLY A 66 15.51 -0.08 -10.20
N LYS A 67 15.19 -1.34 -10.51
CA LYS A 67 14.05 -1.69 -11.36
C LYS A 67 12.85 -2.08 -10.50
N MET A 68 11.69 -1.52 -10.80
CA MET A 68 10.47 -1.85 -10.08
C MET A 68 10.08 -3.33 -10.25
N PRO A 69 9.62 -4.01 -9.19
CA PRO A 69 9.06 -5.34 -9.31
C PRO A 69 7.97 -5.43 -10.37
N LYS A 70 7.96 -6.52 -11.12
CA LYS A 70 6.96 -6.75 -12.16
C LYS A 70 5.55 -6.77 -11.53
N GLY A 71 4.64 -5.96 -12.06
CA GLY A 71 3.25 -5.89 -11.60
C GLY A 71 3.01 -4.95 -10.41
N LEU A 72 4.05 -4.37 -9.79
CA LEU A 72 3.88 -3.42 -8.68
C LEU A 72 3.01 -2.23 -9.08
N MET A 73 3.29 -1.63 -10.23
CA MET A 73 2.55 -0.47 -10.72
C MET A 73 1.08 -0.79 -11.02
N ASP A 74 0.77 -2.02 -11.43
CA ASP A 74 -0.61 -2.46 -11.64
C ASP A 74 -1.38 -2.57 -10.32
N GLU A 75 -0.73 -3.08 -9.26
CA GLU A 75 -1.32 -3.11 -7.91
C GLU A 75 -1.50 -1.71 -7.32
N VAL A 76 -0.52 -0.82 -7.50
CA VAL A 76 -0.62 0.59 -7.09
C VAL A 76 -1.78 1.27 -7.81
N ALA A 77 -1.89 1.11 -9.14
CA ALA A 77 -2.98 1.68 -9.92
C ALA A 77 -4.35 1.19 -9.44
N LYS A 78 -4.48 -0.12 -9.13
CA LYS A 78 -5.71 -0.68 -8.54
C LYS A 78 -6.03 -0.05 -7.19
N ALA A 79 -5.06 0.13 -6.31
CA ALA A 79 -5.27 0.76 -5.02
C ALA A 79 -5.62 2.26 -5.15
N VAL A 80 -5.04 2.98 -6.11
CA VAL A 80 -5.46 4.36 -6.45
C VAL A 80 -6.92 4.39 -6.88
N LYS A 81 -7.37 3.44 -7.72
CA LYS A 81 -8.80 3.34 -8.08
C LYS A 81 -9.72 3.09 -6.89
N VAL A 82 -9.24 2.45 -5.82
CA VAL A 82 -10.01 2.33 -4.58
C VAL A 82 -10.04 3.67 -3.84
N LEU A 83 -8.92 4.39 -3.75
CA LEU A 83 -8.87 5.73 -3.15
C LEU A 83 -9.81 6.70 -3.86
N GLU A 84 -9.81 6.72 -5.20
CA GLU A 84 -10.69 7.58 -5.98
C GLU A 84 -12.16 7.32 -5.64
N LYS A 85 -12.57 6.04 -5.58
CA LYS A 85 -13.93 5.65 -5.21
C LYS A 85 -14.29 6.04 -3.78
N GLU A 86 -13.39 5.85 -2.83
CA GLU A 86 -13.66 6.14 -1.42
C GLU A 86 -13.67 7.63 -1.11
N THR A 87 -12.89 8.43 -1.84
CA THR A 87 -12.80 9.88 -1.66
C THR A 87 -13.75 10.68 -2.55
N GLY A 88 -14.24 10.08 -3.64
CA GLY A 88 -15.00 10.77 -4.69
C GLY A 88 -14.13 11.68 -5.58
N LYS A 89 -12.79 11.64 -5.43
CA LYS A 89 -11.83 12.47 -6.17
C LYS A 89 -11.08 11.66 -7.21
N GLN A 90 -10.44 12.32 -8.19
CA GLN A 90 -9.71 11.62 -9.26
C GLN A 90 -8.23 12.03 -9.30
N PHE A 91 -7.35 11.03 -9.34
CA PHE A 91 -5.90 11.25 -9.43
C PHE A 91 -5.54 11.81 -10.81
N GLY A 92 -4.90 12.97 -10.82
CA GLY A 92 -4.56 13.70 -12.05
C GLY A 92 -5.69 14.51 -12.67
N SER A 93 -6.86 14.62 -12.04
CA SER A 93 -7.93 15.52 -12.50
C SER A 93 -7.56 16.99 -12.28
N THR A 94 -7.97 17.87 -13.20
CA THR A 94 -7.85 19.33 -13.07
C THR A 94 -9.03 19.97 -12.35
N ASP A 95 -10.16 19.27 -12.24
CA ASP A 95 -11.41 19.81 -11.72
C ASP A 95 -11.61 19.46 -10.24
N ASP A 96 -11.48 18.18 -9.87
CA ASP A 96 -11.47 17.73 -8.46
C ASP A 96 -10.33 16.73 -8.20
N PRO A 97 -9.10 17.24 -7.94
CA PRO A 97 -7.90 16.42 -7.85
C PRO A 97 -7.84 15.58 -6.57
N LEU A 98 -7.52 14.30 -6.70
CA LEU A 98 -7.02 13.47 -5.60
C LEU A 98 -5.53 13.75 -5.41
N LEU A 99 -5.17 14.34 -4.27
CA LEU A 99 -3.79 14.56 -3.85
C LEU A 99 -3.38 13.48 -2.84
N VAL A 100 -2.11 13.09 -2.89
CA VAL A 100 -1.55 12.06 -2.00
C VAL A 100 -0.27 12.55 -1.33
N SER A 101 0.02 12.01 -0.14
CA SER A 101 1.31 12.16 0.51
C SER A 101 2.07 10.84 0.45
N VAL A 102 3.35 10.89 0.12
CA VAL A 102 4.24 9.71 0.09
C VAL A 102 5.19 9.81 1.27
N ARG A 103 5.22 8.78 2.11
CA ARG A 103 6.00 8.76 3.35
C ARG A 103 6.75 7.42 3.45
N SER A 104 8.04 7.46 3.78
CA SER A 104 8.77 6.27 4.19
C SER A 104 8.24 5.78 5.55
N GLY A 105 8.31 4.48 5.82
CA GLY A 105 7.72 3.88 7.02
C GLY A 105 8.26 2.52 7.38
#